data_AF-A0A2N4YR38-F1
#
_entry.id   AF-A0A2N4YR38-F1
#
_cell.length_a   1.000
_cell.length_b   1.000
_cell.length_c   1.000
_cell.angle_alpha   90.00
_cell.angle_beta   90.00
_cell.angle_gamma   90.00
#
_symmetry.space_group_name_H-M   'P 1'
#
loop_
_entity.id
_entity.type
_entity.pdbx_description
1 polymer ?
#
loop_
_entity_poly.entity_id
_entity_poly.type
_entity_poly.pdbx_seq_one_letter_code
_entity_poly.pdbx_strand_id
1 'polypeptide(L)' 'TVGFKPAGGVRSAEDAQQFLAIADELFGADWADSRHYRFGASSLLASLLKALGHGDGKSASSY' A
#
# COMPACT_ATOMS: atom_id res chain seq x y z
N THR A 1 15.28 -2.21 14.88
CA THR A 1 15.12 -1.46 13.62
C THR A 1 13.85 -0.62 13.71
N VAL A 2 13.81 0.46 12.94
CA VAL A 2 12.64 1.36 12.85
C VAL A 2 11.96 1.11 11.51
N GLY A 3 10.63 1.12 11.48
CA GLY A 3 9.84 0.93 10.25
C GLY A 3 9.37 2.26 9.64
N PHE A 4 8.86 2.19 8.42
CA PHE A 4 8.29 3.30 7.66
C PHE A 4 6.80 3.07 7.36
N LYS A 5 6.02 4.15 7.37
CA LYS A 5 4.57 4.11 7.09
C LYS A 5 4.14 5.34 6.29
N PRO A 6 4.07 5.29 4.95
CA PRO A 6 3.45 6.37 4.18
C PRO A 6 1.94 6.41 4.50
N ALA A 7 1.43 7.59 4.82
CA ALA A 7 0.04 7.79 5.19
C ALA A 7 -0.54 9.09 4.59
N GLY A 8 -1.80 9.01 4.17
CA GLY A 8 -2.49 10.13 3.52
C GLY A 8 -2.07 10.29 2.05
N GLY A 9 -3.04 10.29 1.14
CA GLY A 9 -2.80 10.54 -0.29
C GLY A 9 -2.43 9.33 -1.14
N VAL A 10 -2.05 8.19 -0.55
CA VAL A 10 -1.85 6.93 -1.30
C VAL A 10 -3.21 6.34 -1.68
N ARG A 11 -3.63 6.52 -2.94
CA ARG A 11 -5.01 6.19 -3.37
C ARG A 11 -5.08 5.08 -4.41
N SER A 12 -4.02 4.88 -5.16
CA SER A 12 -3.95 3.94 -6.28
C SER A 12 -2.87 2.86 -6.10
N ALA A 13 -2.95 1.79 -6.89
CA ALA A 13 -1.91 0.75 -6.92
C ALA A 13 -0.57 1.34 -7.39
N GLU A 14 -0.62 2.30 -8.31
CA GLU A 14 0.53 3.02 -8.86
C GLU A 14 1.19 3.90 -7.80
N ASP A 15 0.42 4.60 -6.96
CA ASP A 15 0.97 5.35 -5.83
C ASP A 15 1.70 4.41 -4.86
N ALA A 16 1.08 3.27 -4.51
CA ALA A 16 1.68 2.29 -3.61
C ALA A 16 2.97 1.70 -4.19
N GLN A 17 3.02 1.44 -5.50
CA GLN A 17 4.20 0.95 -6.18
C GLN A 17 5.37 1.93 -6.09
N GLN A 18 5.14 3.24 -6.24
CA GLN A 18 6.20 4.24 -6.10
C GLN A 18 6.84 4.20 -4.71
N PHE A 19 6.03 4.08 -3.68
CA PHE A 19 6.50 4.00 -2.30
C PHE A 19 7.27 2.70 -1.98
N LEU A 20 6.87 1.57 -2.57
CA LEU A 20 7.62 0.31 -2.46
C LEU A 20 8.95 0.39 -3.22
N ALA A 21 8.96 0.95 -4.44
CA ALA A 21 10.18 1.10 -5.22
C ALA A 21 11.25 1.91 -4.49
N ILE A 22 10.85 2.98 -3.79
CA ILE A 22 11.77 3.76 -2.94
C ILE A 22 12.32 2.91 -1.79
N ALA A 23 11.49 2.07 -1.17
CA ALA A 23 11.93 1.19 -0.09
C ALA A 23 12.95 0.15 -0.58
N ASP A 24 12.67 -0.44 -1.74
CA ASP A 24 13.52 -1.44 -2.38
C ASP A 24 14.86 -0.83 -2.81
N GLU A 25 14.84 0.38 -3.37
CA GLU A 25 16.07 1.10 -3.77
C GLU A 25 16.97 1.43 -2.58
N LEU A 26 16.39 1.88 -1.47
CA LEU A 26 17.15 2.34 -0.30
C LEU A 26 17.58 1.21 0.63
N PHE A 27 16.77 0.16 0.76
CA PHE A 27 16.93 -0.87 1.80
C PHE A 27 16.95 -2.31 1.27
N GLY A 28 16.71 -2.51 -0.02
CA GLY A 28 16.61 -3.82 -0.66
C GLY A 28 15.19 -4.40 -0.61
N ALA A 29 14.88 -5.25 -1.59
CA ALA A 29 13.54 -5.78 -1.82
C ALA A 29 12.96 -6.61 -0.66
N ASP A 30 13.81 -7.21 0.18
CA ASP A 30 13.39 -8.02 1.32
C ASP A 30 13.08 -7.19 2.57
N TRP A 31 13.36 -5.88 2.56
CA TRP A 31 13.21 -5.03 3.74
C TRP A 31 11.74 -4.70 4.06
N ALA A 32 10.89 -4.57 3.03
CA ALA A 32 9.51 -4.10 3.16
C ALA A 32 8.54 -5.17 3.69
N ASP A 33 8.83 -5.76 4.85
CA ASP A 33 7.95 -6.70 5.55
C ASP A 33 6.89 -5.99 6.40
N SER A 34 5.97 -6.77 7.00
CA SER A 34 4.88 -6.22 7.83
C SER A 34 5.33 -5.57 9.15
N ARG A 35 6.58 -5.75 9.58
CA ARG A 35 7.18 -5.12 10.76
C ARG A 35 7.88 -3.81 10.41
N HIS A 36 8.40 -3.69 9.19
CA HIS A 36 9.19 -2.55 8.72
C HIS A 36 8.40 -1.63 7.77
N TYR A 37 7.29 -2.09 7.18
CA TYR A 37 6.51 -1.33 6.20
C TYR A 37 5.00 -1.48 6.40
N ARG A 38 4.25 -0.37 6.31
CA ARG A 38 2.77 -0.37 6.30
C ARG A 38 2.24 0.77 5.45
N PHE A 39 1.12 0.57 4.75
CA PHE A 39 0.36 1.67 4.15
C PHE A 39 -0.70 2.20 5.11
N GLY A 40 -0.67 3.50 5.39
CA GLY A 40 -1.75 4.22 6.08
C GLY A 40 -2.76 4.76 5.07
N ALA A 41 -3.70 3.93 4.62
CA ALA A 41 -4.67 4.31 3.59
C ALA A 41 -6.06 3.74 3.86
N SER A 42 -7.09 4.41 3.34
CA SER A 42 -8.50 3.99 3.43
C SER A 42 -9.04 3.52 2.07
N SER A 43 -8.91 4.34 1.03
CA SER A 43 -9.40 4.02 -0.32
C SER A 43 -8.49 3.08 -1.11
N LEU A 44 -7.23 2.94 -0.72
CA LEU A 44 -6.23 2.14 -1.43
C LEU A 44 -6.63 0.67 -1.58
N LEU A 45 -7.28 0.09 -0.56
CA LEU A 45 -7.70 -1.31 -0.61
C LEU A 45 -8.60 -1.60 -1.81
N ALA A 46 -9.59 -0.73 -2.08
CA ALA A 46 -10.49 -0.91 -3.22
C ALA A 46 -9.73 -0.83 -4.55
N SER A 47 -8.75 0.09 -4.65
CA SER A 47 -7.90 0.18 -5.85
C SER A 47 -7.04 -1.06 -6.05
N LEU A 48 -6.45 -1.60 -4.99
CA LEU A 48 -5.64 -2.82 -5.06
C LEU A 48 -6.48 -4.04 -5.46
N LEU A 49 -7.67 -4.19 -4.87
CA LEU A 49 -8.60 -5.28 -5.23
C LEU A 49 -9.01 -5.19 -6.71
N LYS A 50 -9.28 -3.97 -7.21
CA LYS A 50 -9.58 -3.77 -8.63
C LYS A 50 -8.39 -4.16 -9.52
N ALA A 51 -7.17 -3.75 -9.16
CA ALA A 51 -5.96 -4.10 -9.92
C ALA A 51 -5.72 -5.61 -9.97
N LEU A 52 -6.11 -6.33 -8.92
CA LEU A 52 -6.03 -7.80 -8.83
C LEU A 52 -7.22 -8.52 -9.50
N GLY A 53 -8.16 -7.79 -10.11
CA GLY A 53 -9.33 -8.37 -10.77
C GLY A 53 -10.45 -8.82 -9.81
N HIS A 54 -10.43 -8.40 -8.55
CA HIS A 54 -11.45 -8.70 -7.53
C HIS A 54 -12.56 -7.63 -7.43
N GLY A 55 -12.74 -6.83 -8.49
CA GLY A 55 -13.57 -5.63 -8.50
C GLY A 55 -15.08 -5.83 -8.66
N ASP A 56 -15.72 -6.60 -7.78
CA ASP A 56 -17.20 -6.63 -7.66
C ASP A 56 -17.72 -6.44 -6.23
N GLY A 57 -16.83 -6.30 -5.24
CA GLY A 57 -17.20 -5.91 -3.88
C GLY A 57 -17.09 -4.39 -3.71
N LYS A 58 -18.21 -3.66 -3.69
CA LYS A 58 -18.23 -2.33 -3.06
C LYS A 58 -17.63 -2.49 -1.66
N SER A 59 -16.47 -1.89 -1.39
CA SER A 59 -16.01 -1.72 -0.01
C SER A 59 -17.04 -0.85 0.69
N ALA A 60 -17.98 -1.49 1.39
CA ALA A 60 -18.83 -0.83 2.37
C ALA A 60 -17.92 -0.36 3.50
N SER A 61 -17.40 0.86 3.36
CA SER A 61 -16.72 1.56 4.44
C SER A 61 -17.77 1.91 5.49
N SER A 62 -18.00 1.00 6.44
CA SER A 62 -18.74 1.25 7.67
C SER A 62 -17.74 1.62 8.77
N TYR A 63 -17.18 2.82 8.67
CA TYR A 63 -16.50 3.53 9.75
C TYR A 63 -16.78 5.01 9.59
#